data_AF-A9AVY5-F1
#
_entry.id   AF-A9AVY5-F1
#
_cell.length_a   1.000
_cell.length_b   1.000
_cell.length_c   1.000
_cell.angle_alpha   90.00
_cell.angle_beta   90.00
_cell.angle_gamma   90.00
#
_symmetry.space_group_name_H-M   'P 1'
#
loop_
_entity.id
_entity.type
_entity.pdbx_description
1 polymer ?
#
loop_
_entity_poly.entity_id
_entity_poly.type
_entity_poly.pdbx_seq_one_letter_code
_entity_poly.pdbx_strand_id
1 'polypeptide(L)'
;MSMSQRQTLEQRYATKVYAKANAYSGESKDIRTRYGNLAFTLPIMIRSAGLVQALHFASTRKKAEQKQFLEDLADVLGYQNTQELLDQSRTAQITEYMRLTRQTLAVLVWFKRFAQSILDLEASEATESDSGENNA
;
A
#
# COMPACT_ATOMS: atom_id res chain seq x y z
N MET A 1 3.88 -31.21 -10.88
CA MET A 1 2.94 -30.18 -10.38
C MET A 1 3.72 -29.28 -9.42
N SER A 2 3.91 -28.00 -9.75
CA SER A 2 4.73 -27.07 -8.95
C SER A 2 3.94 -26.52 -7.75
N MET A 3 4.58 -26.36 -6.59
CA MET A 3 4.03 -25.80 -5.35
C MET A 3 3.30 -24.46 -5.55
N SER A 4 3.66 -23.69 -6.58
CA SER A 4 3.04 -22.41 -6.91
C SER A 4 1.57 -22.52 -7.38
N GLN A 5 1.07 -23.72 -7.72
CA GLN A 5 -0.29 -23.94 -8.25
C GLN A 5 -1.38 -24.13 -7.19
N ARG A 6 -1.07 -24.09 -5.87
CA ARG A 6 -2.06 -24.32 -4.79
C ARG A 6 -2.09 -23.23 -3.71
N GLN A 7 -1.74 -21.98 -4.06
CA GLN A 7 -1.83 -20.89 -3.11
C GLN A 7 -3.17 -20.17 -3.22
N THR A 8 -3.79 -19.86 -2.08
CA THR A 8 -4.95 -18.97 -2.04
C THR A 8 -4.55 -17.54 -2.39
N LEU A 9 -5.51 -16.69 -2.76
CA LEU A 9 -5.24 -15.28 -3.05
C LEU A 9 -4.60 -14.57 -1.83
N GLU A 10 -5.10 -14.85 -0.63
CA GLU A 10 -4.55 -14.34 0.63
C GLU A 10 -3.10 -14.77 0.87
N GLN A 11 -2.78 -16.04 0.61
CA GLN A 11 -1.39 -16.52 0.72
C GLN A 11 -0.46 -15.82 -0.27
N ARG A 12 -0.93 -15.57 -1.50
CA ARG A 12 -0.16 -14.82 -2.51
C ARG A 12 0.09 -13.38 -2.08
N TYR A 13 -0.95 -12.68 -1.60
CA TYR A 13 -0.80 -11.31 -1.11
C TYR A 13 0.13 -11.26 0.10
N ALA A 14 -0.08 -12.10 1.11
CA ALA A 14 0.78 -12.17 2.29
C ALA A 14 2.25 -12.40 1.89
N THR A 15 2.53 -13.34 0.99
CA THR A 15 3.90 -13.63 0.53
C THR A 15 4.54 -12.44 -0.16
N LYS A 16 3.82 -11.81 -1.11
CA LYS A 16 4.36 -10.65 -1.83
C LYS A 16 4.59 -9.45 -0.90
N VAL A 17 3.60 -9.11 -0.08
CA VAL A 17 3.69 -7.96 0.84
C VAL A 17 4.76 -8.19 1.90
N TYR A 18 4.89 -9.42 2.41
CA TYR A 18 5.96 -9.79 3.33
C TYR A 18 7.34 -9.46 2.76
N ALA A 19 7.60 -9.85 1.50
CA ALA A 19 8.88 -9.57 0.86
C ALA A 19 9.17 -8.06 0.77
N LYS A 20 8.16 -7.24 0.46
CA LYS A 20 8.28 -5.78 0.40
C LYS A 20 8.58 -5.17 1.78
N ALA A 21 7.79 -5.51 2.79
CA ALA A 21 7.99 -5.01 4.16
C ALA A 21 9.33 -5.49 4.75
N ASN A 22 9.70 -6.75 4.51
CA ASN A 22 10.94 -7.32 5.04
C ASN A 22 12.19 -6.62 4.48
N ALA A 23 12.14 -6.10 3.25
CA ALA A 23 13.23 -5.31 2.67
C ALA A 23 13.54 -4.04 3.48
N TYR A 24 12.57 -3.52 4.23
CA TYR A 24 12.71 -2.34 5.09
C TYR A 24 12.98 -2.67 6.56
N SER A 25 13.00 -3.95 6.96
CA SER A 25 13.13 -4.35 8.38
C SER A 25 14.42 -3.85 9.05
N GLY A 26 15.53 -3.82 8.30
CA GLY A 26 16.83 -3.35 8.75
C GLY A 26 17.06 -1.83 8.63
N GLU A 27 16.10 -1.09 8.08
CA GLU A 27 16.20 0.36 7.93
C GLU A 27 15.95 1.10 9.25
N SER A 28 16.31 2.39 9.29
CA SER A 28 16.06 3.24 10.46
C SER A 28 14.56 3.38 10.75
N LYS A 29 14.18 3.58 12.02
CA LYS A 29 12.76 3.74 12.41
C LYS A 29 12.07 4.81 11.55
N ASP A 30 12.74 5.93 11.31
CA ASP A 30 12.26 7.04 10.49
C ASP A 30 11.95 6.65 9.04
N ILE A 31 12.83 5.88 8.38
CA ILE A 31 12.59 5.34 7.02
C ILE A 31 11.42 4.35 7.03
N ARG A 32 11.39 3.44 8.00
CA ARG A 32 10.31 2.45 8.16
C ARG A 32 8.94 3.12 8.37
N THR A 33 8.90 4.15 9.22
CA THR A 33 7.71 4.98 9.46
C THR A 33 7.26 5.65 8.18
N ARG A 34 8.15 6.34 7.45
CA ARG A 34 7.79 6.96 6.16
C ARG A 34 7.24 5.97 5.14
N TYR A 35 7.84 4.79 5.02
CA TYR A 35 7.36 3.74 4.12
C TYR A 35 5.98 3.20 4.56
N GLY A 36 5.85 2.79 5.82
CA GLY A 36 4.71 2.03 6.32
C GLY A 36 3.46 2.86 6.65
N ASN A 37 3.58 4.18 6.83
CA ASN A 37 2.45 5.01 7.29
C ASN A 37 1.24 4.99 6.34
N LEU A 38 1.47 4.90 5.03
CA LEU A 38 0.38 4.81 4.05
C LEU A 38 -0.47 3.53 4.22
N ALA A 39 0.08 2.47 4.83
CA ALA A 39 -0.66 1.24 5.10
C ALA A 39 -1.82 1.43 6.10
N PHE A 40 -1.72 2.43 6.99
CA PHE A 40 -2.77 2.76 7.95
C PHE A 40 -3.79 3.74 7.36
N THR A 41 -3.32 4.76 6.63
CA THR A 41 -4.15 5.85 6.11
C THR A 41 -4.97 5.45 4.89
N LEU A 42 -4.38 4.74 3.92
CA LEU A 42 -5.06 4.44 2.65
C LEU A 42 -6.33 3.60 2.78
N PRO A 43 -6.40 2.54 3.62
CA PRO A 43 -7.65 1.80 3.80
C PRO A 43 -8.81 2.67 4.30
N ILE A 44 -8.50 3.66 5.15
CA ILE A 44 -9.49 4.59 5.69
C ILE A 44 -9.96 5.51 4.55
N MET A 45 -9.01 6.10 3.82
CA MET A 45 -9.32 7.02 2.72
C MET A 45 -10.07 6.35 1.57
N ILE A 46 -9.75 5.10 1.22
CA ILE A 46 -10.48 4.34 0.20
C ILE A 46 -11.95 4.16 0.62
N ARG A 47 -12.21 3.91 1.92
CA ARG A 47 -13.58 3.74 2.42
C ARG A 47 -14.36 5.04 2.52
N SER A 48 -13.71 6.16 2.81
CA SER A 48 -14.39 7.46 2.98
C SER A 48 -14.51 8.27 1.69
N ALA A 49 -13.50 8.22 0.83
CA ALA A 49 -13.33 9.07 -0.35
C ALA A 49 -13.29 8.27 -1.67
N GLY A 50 -13.12 6.95 -1.59
CA GLY A 50 -13.01 6.09 -2.76
C GLY A 50 -11.57 5.88 -3.24
N LEU A 51 -11.40 4.90 -4.13
CA LEU A 51 -10.08 4.43 -4.57
C LEU A 51 -9.31 5.50 -5.34
N VAL A 52 -9.94 6.20 -6.29
CA VAL A 52 -9.26 7.21 -7.12
C VAL A 52 -8.65 8.30 -6.25
N GLN A 53 -9.43 8.87 -5.34
CA GLN A 53 -8.97 9.97 -4.47
C GLN A 53 -7.86 9.49 -3.53
N ALA A 54 -7.98 8.29 -2.97
CA ALA A 54 -6.97 7.73 -2.08
C ALA A 54 -5.62 7.47 -2.79
N LEU A 55 -5.65 6.88 -3.98
CA LEU A 55 -4.42 6.64 -4.76
C LEU A 55 -3.81 7.95 -5.25
N HIS A 56 -4.63 8.92 -5.65
CA HIS A 56 -4.12 10.24 -6.03
C HIS A 56 -3.42 10.93 -4.85
N PHE A 57 -4.02 10.89 -3.66
CA PHE A 57 -3.39 11.39 -2.43
C PHE A 57 -2.05 10.71 -2.11
N ALA A 58 -1.95 9.39 -2.28
CA ALA A 58 -0.67 8.70 -2.12
C ALA A 58 0.37 9.14 -3.17
N SER A 59 -0.06 9.42 -4.40
CA SER A 59 0.83 9.79 -5.50
C SER A 59 1.46 11.18 -5.35
N THR A 60 0.87 12.09 -4.57
CA THR A 60 1.40 13.44 -4.35
C THR A 60 2.50 13.50 -3.28
N ARG A 61 2.79 12.38 -2.62
CA ARG A 61 3.82 12.30 -1.58
C ARG A 61 5.20 12.61 -2.14
N LYS A 62 5.96 13.41 -1.38
CA LYS A 62 7.29 13.88 -1.79
C LYS A 62 8.41 12.92 -1.40
N LYS A 63 8.26 12.20 -0.29
CA LYS A 63 9.31 11.32 0.27
C LYS A 63 9.48 10.06 -0.57
N ALA A 64 10.71 9.61 -0.74
CA ALA A 64 11.05 8.47 -1.61
C ALA A 64 10.40 7.16 -1.12
N GLU A 65 10.35 6.95 0.20
CA GLU A 65 9.80 5.75 0.83
C GLU A 65 8.29 5.66 0.62
N GLN A 66 7.58 6.79 0.67
CA GLN A 66 6.14 6.85 0.40
C GLN A 66 5.82 6.58 -1.07
N LYS A 67 6.67 7.07 -1.99
CA LYS A 67 6.57 6.73 -3.42
C LYS A 67 6.84 5.24 -3.64
N GLN A 68 7.86 4.69 -2.99
CA GLN A 68 8.20 3.28 -3.08
C GLN A 68 7.08 2.38 -2.55
N PHE A 69 6.41 2.78 -1.48
CA PHE A 69 5.22 2.07 -0.99
C PHE A 69 4.14 1.96 -2.07
N LEU A 70 3.91 3.01 -2.86
CA LEU A 70 2.91 3.01 -3.91
C LEU A 70 3.32 2.14 -5.11
N GLU A 71 4.60 2.12 -5.46
CA GLU A 71 5.15 1.17 -6.44
C GLU A 71 4.99 -0.28 -5.97
N ASP A 72 5.28 -0.56 -4.71
CA ASP A 72 5.12 -1.90 -4.14
C ASP A 72 3.65 -2.34 -4.09
N LEU A 73 2.74 -1.41 -3.80
CA LEU A 73 1.30 -1.66 -3.88
C LEU A 73 0.88 -2.03 -5.30
N ALA A 74 1.35 -1.29 -6.31
CA ALA A 74 1.08 -1.56 -7.72
C ALA A 74 1.59 -2.95 -8.13
N ASP A 75 2.83 -3.29 -7.79
CA ASP A 75 3.44 -4.60 -8.08
C ASP A 75 2.70 -5.77 -7.40
N VAL A 76 2.28 -5.59 -6.14
CA VAL A 76 1.50 -6.63 -5.43
C VAL A 76 0.16 -6.86 -6.15
N LEU A 77 -0.50 -5.79 -6.58
CA LEU A 77 -1.76 -5.83 -7.35
C LEU A 77 -1.58 -6.33 -8.78
N GLY A 78 -0.33 -6.44 -9.27
CA GLY A 78 0.00 -6.98 -10.58
C GLY A 78 0.07 -5.94 -11.70
N TYR A 79 0.26 -4.67 -11.34
CA TYR A 79 0.55 -3.58 -12.27
C TYR A 79 2.06 -3.37 -12.39
N GLN A 80 2.50 -2.83 -13.54
CA GLN A 80 3.92 -2.63 -13.82
C GLN A 80 4.52 -1.47 -13.00
N ASN A 81 3.70 -0.47 -12.67
CA ASN A 81 4.12 0.72 -11.93
C ASN A 81 2.90 1.47 -11.34
N THR A 82 3.17 2.47 -10.51
CA THR A 82 2.17 3.36 -9.92
C THR A 82 1.26 4.01 -10.98
N GLN A 83 1.81 4.46 -12.10
CA GLN A 83 1.07 5.21 -13.11
C GLN A 83 -0.03 4.34 -13.74
N GLU A 84 0.29 3.09 -14.07
CA GLU A 84 -0.69 2.12 -14.60
C GLU A 84 -1.81 1.87 -13.59
N LEU A 85 -1.48 1.68 -12.30
CA LEU A 85 -2.49 1.54 -11.24
C LEU A 85 -3.41 2.78 -11.14
N LEU A 86 -2.83 3.99 -11.21
CA LEU A 86 -3.60 5.24 -11.18
C LEU A 86 -4.53 5.35 -12.39
N ASP A 87 -4.05 5.06 -13.59
CA ASP A 87 -4.84 5.11 -14.83
C ASP A 87 -5.99 4.10 -14.80
N GLN A 88 -5.71 2.87 -14.36
CA GLN A 88 -6.73 1.84 -14.19
C GLN A 88 -7.78 2.24 -13.14
N SER A 89 -7.38 2.86 -12.03
CA SER A 89 -8.34 3.33 -11.03
C SER A 89 -9.32 4.37 -11.58
N ARG A 90 -8.90 5.19 -12.56
CA ARG A 90 -9.70 6.27 -13.15
C ARG A 90 -10.57 5.84 -14.32
N THR A 91 -10.11 4.86 -15.10
CA THR A 91 -10.69 4.53 -16.41
C THR A 91 -11.44 3.20 -16.42
N ALA A 92 -11.26 2.36 -15.40
CA ALA A 92 -11.94 1.07 -15.28
C ALA A 92 -13.46 1.22 -15.26
N GLN A 93 -14.15 0.25 -15.88
CA GLN A 93 -15.61 0.17 -15.80
C GLN A 93 -16.05 -0.18 -14.38
N ILE A 94 -17.30 0.12 -14.02
CA ILE A 94 -17.79 0.03 -12.64
C ILE A 94 -17.48 -1.32 -11.95
N THR A 95 -17.65 -2.44 -12.64
CA THR A 95 -17.36 -3.78 -12.11
C THR A 95 -15.88 -3.98 -11.82
N GLU A 96 -15.03 -3.52 -12.72
CA GLU A 96 -13.58 -3.60 -12.60
C GLU A 96 -13.06 -2.66 -11.52
N TYR A 97 -13.61 -1.45 -11.43
CA TYR A 97 -13.33 -0.48 -10.38
C TYR A 97 -13.68 -1.04 -8.99
N MET A 98 -14.86 -1.65 -8.83
CA MET A 98 -15.26 -2.30 -7.59
C MET A 98 -14.35 -3.49 -7.24
N ARG A 99 -13.94 -4.28 -8.24
CA ARG A 99 -12.99 -5.39 -8.06
C ARG A 99 -11.64 -4.87 -7.59
N LEU A 100 -11.09 -3.85 -8.27
CA LEU A 100 -9.83 -3.22 -7.92
C LEU A 100 -9.88 -2.64 -6.51
N THR A 101 -10.96 -1.93 -6.16
CA THR A 101 -11.15 -1.37 -4.81
C THR A 101 -11.07 -2.46 -3.73
N ARG A 102 -11.77 -3.60 -3.92
CA ARG A 102 -11.71 -4.72 -2.98
C ARG A 102 -10.34 -5.37 -2.91
N GLN A 103 -9.64 -5.52 -4.04
CA GLN A 103 -8.29 -6.08 -4.07
C GLN A 103 -7.28 -5.17 -3.37
N THR A 104 -7.32 -3.87 -3.65
CA THR A 104 -6.46 -2.88 -2.99
C THR A 104 -6.67 -2.90 -1.47
N LEU A 105 -7.93 -2.96 -1.01
CA LEU A 105 -8.21 -3.09 0.42
C LEU A 105 -7.67 -4.39 1.03
N ALA A 106 -7.81 -5.52 0.34
CA ALA A 106 -7.29 -6.82 0.82
C ALA A 106 -5.75 -6.82 0.92
N VAL A 107 -5.08 -6.24 -0.08
CA VAL A 107 -3.62 -6.07 -0.06
C VAL A 107 -3.18 -5.14 1.07
N LEU A 108 -3.86 -4.00 1.26
CA LEU A 108 -3.53 -3.05 2.31
C LEU A 108 -3.74 -3.61 3.72
N VAL A 109 -4.64 -4.58 3.93
CA VAL A 109 -4.74 -5.30 5.20
C VAL A 109 -3.42 -6.02 5.53
N TRP A 110 -2.79 -6.66 4.54
CA TRP A 110 -1.48 -7.29 4.74
C TRP A 110 -0.37 -6.28 4.96
N PHE A 111 -0.37 -5.16 4.22
CA PHE A 111 0.60 -4.08 4.47
C PHE A 111 0.48 -3.55 5.89
N LYS A 112 -0.75 -3.33 6.38
CA LYS A 112 -0.99 -2.89 7.75
C LYS A 112 -0.44 -3.89 8.77
N ARG A 113 -0.73 -5.18 8.61
CA ARG A 113 -0.25 -6.24 9.51
C ARG A 113 1.28 -6.27 9.58
N PHE A 114 1.95 -6.20 8.44
CA PHE A 114 3.42 -6.25 8.40
C PHE A 114 4.09 -4.91 8.75
N ALA A 115 3.41 -3.78 8.56
CA ALA A 115 3.86 -2.52 9.16
C ALA A 115 3.92 -2.63 10.69
N GLN A 116 2.93 -3.25 11.32
CA GLN A 116 2.92 -3.47 12.76
C GLN A 116 3.96 -4.53 13.17
N SER A 117 3.99 -5.70 12.53
CA SER A 117 4.78 -6.82 13.04
C SER A 117 6.25 -6.85 12.57
N ILE A 118 6.58 -6.23 11.44
CA ILE A 118 7.93 -6.25 10.86
C ILE A 118 8.60 -4.89 10.98
N LEU A 119 7.85 -3.82 10.69
CA LEU A 119 8.39 -2.46 10.71
C LEU A 119 8.31 -1.81 12.09
N ASP A 120 7.59 -2.44 13.04
CA ASP A 120 7.39 -1.98 14.42
C ASP A 120 6.72 -0.59 14.47
N LEU A 121 5.68 -0.40 13.65
CA LEU A 121 4.88 0.83 13.58
C LEU A 121 3.58 0.65 14.35
N GLU A 122 3.24 1.66 15.14
CA GLU A 122 1.93 1.78 15.77
C GLU A 122 1.01 2.70 14.96
N ALA A 123 -0.30 2.41 14.98
CA ALA A 123 -1.28 3.19 14.22
C ALA A 123 -1.36 4.66 14.66
N SER A 124 -1.02 4.95 15.92
CA SER A 124 -0.94 6.30 16.46
C SER A 124 0.17 7.14 15.81
N GLU A 125 1.32 6.53 15.51
CA GLU A 125 2.48 7.20 14.92
C GLU A 125 2.23 7.63 13.46
N ALA A 126 1.35 6.92 12.73
CA ALA A 126 1.06 7.21 11.33
C ALA A 126 0.31 8.54 11.15
N THR A 127 -0.61 8.87 12.06
CA THR A 127 -1.44 10.09 12.00
C THR A 127 -0.64 11.37 12.27
N GLU A 128 0.41 11.30 13.08
CA GLU A 128 1.25 12.45 13.45
C GLU A 128 2.26 12.82 12.35
N SER A 129 2.71 11.84 11.56
CA SER A 129 3.61 12.08 10.43
C SER A 129 2.95 12.81 9.25
N ASP A 130 1.62 12.70 9.12
CA ASP A 130 0.87 13.22 7.98
C ASP A 130 0.48 14.71 8.16
N SER A 131 0.40 15.17 9.41
CA SER A 131 0.08 16.55 9.78
C SER A 131 1.29 17.49 9.82
N GLY A 132 2.51 16.98 9.65
CA GLY A 132 3.75 17.72 9.94
C GLY A 132 4.54 18.31 8.77
N GLU A 133 4.29 17.97 7.50
CA GLU A 133 5.21 18.33 6.40
C GLU A 133 4.52 18.88 5.15
N ASN A 134 3.78 19.98 5.32
CA ASN A 134 3.38 20.87 4.21
C ASN A 134 4.20 22.17 4.18
N ASN A 135 5.47 22.15 4.62
CA ASN A 135 6.41 23.25 4.44
C ASN A 135 7.71 22.74 3.80
N ALA A 136 7.67 22.64 2.48
CA ALA A 136 8.84 22.69 1.60
C ALA A 136 8.39 23.26 0.25
#